data_AF-A0AAU7ECR6-F1
#
_entry.id   AF-A0AAU7ECR6-F1
#
_cell.length_a   1.000
_cell.length_b   1.000
_cell.length_c   1.000
_cell.angle_alpha   90.00
_cell.angle_beta   90.00
_cell.angle_gamma   90.00
#
_symmetry.space_group_name_H-M   'P 1'
#
loop_
_entity.id
_entity.type
_entity.pdbx_description
1 polymer ?
#
loop_
_entity_poly.entity_id
_entity_poly.type
_entity_poly.pdbx_seq_one_letter_code
_entity_poly.pdbx_strand_id
1 'polypeptide(L)'
;MSTKKKQRIQRINQMLLEMASGNFFYRLERTAKNDNFEAISISLNMLAEEIQETMLHQGYVNSNTTLLEIIQMSFIIDGDGRIEMVNQQACNILSVRHTDLLGTLFTAFLVEKSQTIWQNTWHALEQNEFQDTSLELTFKSKGSLVVPKTCYITTFKGINTNSKKTLITIIHHTTRQDHLENELKRRVMQYSHNQKQPSNTIKTNPQKTKLRLSFEDIRKIREGHNSIINNLEKDFPSLKDFALQLGTNEFKLKYGFKQLYGTTVHHFLMAERLRKSKMMIQFTDQSLKSIAYMTGFKSTAHFSRTFKKRYEYTPRDLRKNSLIGDK
;
A
#
# COMPACT_ATOMS: atom_id res chain seq x y z
N MET A 1 21.20 3.60 -43.05
CA MET A 1 20.85 2.58 -42.04
C MET A 1 20.87 1.20 -42.69
N SER A 2 21.53 0.18 -42.13
CA SER A 2 21.61 -1.17 -42.75
C SER A 2 20.20 -1.75 -42.97
N THR A 3 19.95 -2.35 -44.14
CA THR A 3 18.68 -2.97 -44.55
C THR A 3 18.14 -3.95 -43.50
N LYS A 4 19.03 -4.69 -42.83
CA LYS A 4 18.69 -5.62 -41.73
C LYS A 4 18.20 -4.91 -40.46
N LYS A 5 18.68 -3.69 -40.16
CA LYS A 5 18.17 -2.90 -39.02
C LYS A 5 16.78 -2.34 -39.30
N LYS A 6 16.52 -1.93 -40.55
CA LYS A 6 15.20 -1.43 -40.97
C LYS A 6 14.13 -2.52 -40.86
N GLN A 7 14.46 -3.75 -41.27
CA GLN A 7 13.58 -4.91 -41.13
C GLN A 7 13.24 -5.24 -39.68
N ARG A 8 14.21 -5.15 -38.75
CA ARG A 8 13.95 -5.42 -37.32
C ARG A 8 13.05 -4.38 -36.66
N ILE A 9 13.20 -3.10 -37.03
CA ILE A 9 12.29 -2.03 -36.57
C ILE A 9 10.88 -2.25 -37.12
N GLN A 10 10.75 -2.64 -38.39
CA GLN A 10 9.44 -2.96 -38.98
C GLN A 10 8.75 -4.12 -38.25
N ARG A 11 9.48 -5.18 -37.88
CA ARG A 11 8.93 -6.29 -37.10
C ARG A 11 8.50 -5.85 -35.70
N ILE A 12 9.29 -5.03 -35.01
CA ILE A 12 8.92 -4.46 -33.70
C ILE A 12 7.63 -3.63 -33.80
N ASN A 13 7.52 -2.77 -34.82
CA ASN A 13 6.32 -1.98 -35.05
C ASN A 13 5.11 -2.87 -35.37
N GLN A 14 5.29 -3.94 -36.15
CA GLN A 14 4.23 -4.91 -36.43
C GLN A 14 3.75 -5.56 -35.13
N MET A 15 4.66 -6.02 -34.27
CA MET A 15 4.29 -6.59 -32.99
C MET A 15 3.49 -5.62 -32.11
N LEU A 16 3.88 -4.35 -32.07
CA LEU A 16 3.12 -3.33 -31.33
C LEU A 16 1.70 -3.13 -31.89
N LEU A 17 1.53 -3.22 -33.22
CA LEU A 17 0.22 -3.15 -33.87
C LEU A 17 -0.63 -4.40 -33.55
N GLU A 18 -0.04 -5.60 -33.59
CA GLU A 18 -0.72 -6.84 -33.20
C GLU A 18 -1.16 -6.80 -31.73
N MET A 19 -0.33 -6.30 -30.83
CA MET A 19 -0.71 -6.14 -29.43
C MET A 19 -1.80 -5.08 -29.23
N ALA A 20 -1.76 -3.99 -30.00
CA ALA A 20 -2.78 -2.95 -29.97
C ALA A 20 -4.14 -3.43 -30.53
N SER A 21 -4.13 -4.38 -31.47
CA SER A 21 -5.34 -5.02 -32.00
C SER A 21 -5.85 -6.18 -31.12
N GLY A 22 -5.15 -6.52 -30.03
CA GLY A 22 -5.52 -7.58 -29.09
C GLY A 22 -4.96 -8.96 -29.45
N ASN A 23 -4.13 -9.07 -30.49
CA ASN A 23 -3.43 -10.29 -30.85
C ASN A 23 -2.14 -10.44 -30.04
N PHE A 24 -2.26 -11.02 -28.85
CA PHE A 24 -1.10 -11.28 -27.97
C PHE A 24 -0.39 -12.59 -28.27
N PHE A 25 -0.73 -13.33 -29.33
CA PHE A 25 -0.04 -14.57 -29.72
C PHE A 25 1.15 -14.32 -30.66
N TYR A 26 1.21 -13.14 -31.27
CA TYR A 26 2.32 -12.78 -32.14
C TYR A 26 3.64 -12.69 -31.36
N ARG A 27 4.71 -13.29 -31.90
CA ARG A 27 6.04 -13.31 -31.28
C ARG A 27 7.10 -12.88 -32.28
N LEU A 28 8.05 -12.07 -31.82
CA LEU A 28 9.26 -11.76 -32.57
C LEU A 28 10.23 -12.93 -32.51
N GLU A 29 10.70 -13.37 -33.67
CA GLU A 29 11.76 -14.38 -33.78
C GLU A 29 13.04 -13.90 -33.10
N ARG A 30 13.63 -14.75 -32.27
CA ARG A 30 14.92 -14.48 -31.63
C ARG A 30 16.03 -14.49 -32.67
N THR A 31 16.99 -13.58 -32.52
CA THR A 31 18.21 -13.59 -33.31
C THR A 31 19.41 -13.81 -32.39
N ALA A 32 20.46 -14.50 -32.86
CA ALA A 32 21.68 -14.74 -32.07
C ALA A 32 22.54 -13.47 -31.84
N LYS A 33 21.98 -12.28 -32.05
CA LYS A 33 22.68 -10.99 -31.97
C LYS A 33 22.44 -10.35 -30.62
N ASN A 34 23.51 -10.10 -29.86
CA ASN A 34 23.43 -9.43 -28.56
C ASN A 34 23.43 -7.90 -28.73
N ASP A 35 22.33 -7.33 -29.22
CA ASP A 35 22.17 -5.88 -29.41
C ASP A 35 20.85 -5.35 -28.82
N ASN A 36 20.73 -4.01 -28.72
CA ASN A 36 19.58 -3.35 -28.09
C ASN A 36 18.23 -3.73 -28.72
N PHE A 37 18.21 -4.08 -30.01
CA PHE A 37 16.99 -4.53 -30.68
C PHE A 37 16.57 -5.91 -30.21
N GLU A 38 17.52 -6.79 -29.86
CA GLU A 38 17.21 -8.10 -29.31
C GLU A 38 16.63 -7.98 -27.90
N ALA A 39 17.19 -7.07 -27.08
CA ALA A 39 16.64 -6.76 -25.76
C ALA A 39 15.20 -6.22 -25.84
N ILE A 40 14.90 -5.38 -26.84
CA ILE A 40 13.53 -4.89 -27.10
C ILE A 40 12.62 -6.03 -27.54
N SER A 41 13.06 -6.90 -28.46
CA SER A 41 12.26 -8.05 -28.91
C SER A 41 11.91 -9.00 -27.77
N ILE A 42 12.89 -9.32 -26.91
CA ILE A 42 12.66 -10.15 -25.71
C ILE A 42 11.68 -9.47 -24.77
N SER A 43 11.84 -8.17 -24.52
CA SER A 43 10.96 -7.41 -23.63
C SER A 43 9.52 -7.36 -24.13
N LEU A 44 9.31 -7.18 -25.44
CA LEU A 44 7.98 -7.17 -26.04
C LEU A 44 7.33 -8.55 -26.03
N ASN A 45 8.09 -9.62 -26.29
CA ASN A 45 7.60 -11.00 -26.18
C ASN A 45 7.13 -11.33 -24.76
N MET A 46 7.90 -10.94 -23.73
CA MET A 46 7.50 -11.14 -22.33
C MET A 46 6.26 -10.31 -21.96
N LEU A 47 6.19 -9.05 -22.43
CA LEU A 47 5.04 -8.18 -22.17
C LEU A 47 3.75 -8.72 -22.83
N ALA A 48 3.85 -9.28 -24.04
CA ALA A 48 2.72 -9.91 -24.72
C ALA A 48 2.24 -11.16 -23.97
N GLU A 49 3.16 -11.99 -23.48
CA GLU A 49 2.86 -13.18 -22.68
C GLU A 49 2.20 -12.81 -21.34
N GLU A 50 2.68 -11.78 -20.66
CA GLU A 50 2.09 -11.29 -19.41
C GLU A 50 0.67 -10.73 -19.61
N ILE A 51 0.42 -10.00 -20.71
CA ILE A 51 -0.93 -9.53 -21.07
C ILE A 51 -1.83 -10.71 -21.44
N GLN A 52 -1.31 -11.68 -22.17
CA GLN A 52 -2.05 -12.88 -22.55
C GLN A 52 -2.45 -13.71 -21.33
N GLU A 53 -1.57 -13.93 -20.35
CA GLU A 53 -1.90 -14.66 -19.12
C GLU A 53 -2.92 -13.90 -18.27
N THR A 54 -2.78 -12.57 -18.15
CA THR A 54 -3.78 -11.73 -17.46
C THR A 54 -5.13 -11.66 -18.19
N MET A 55 -5.19 -11.97 -19.49
CA MET A 55 -6.42 -12.07 -20.29
C MET A 55 -7.01 -13.49 -20.27
N LEU A 56 -6.20 -14.54 -20.28
CA LEU A 56 -6.68 -15.95 -20.24
C LEU A 56 -7.28 -16.30 -18.87
N HIS A 57 -6.81 -15.68 -17.78
CA HIS A 57 -7.51 -15.73 -16.49
C HIS A 57 -8.89 -15.03 -16.49
N GLN A 58 -9.26 -14.33 -17.57
CA GLN A 58 -10.59 -13.73 -17.78
C GLN A 58 -11.53 -14.60 -18.63
N GLY A 59 -11.14 -15.84 -18.96
CA GLY A 59 -11.94 -16.79 -19.74
C GLY A 59 -13.13 -17.42 -19.00
N TYR A 60 -13.33 -17.14 -17.71
CA TYR A 60 -14.62 -17.37 -17.06
C TYR A 60 -15.52 -16.18 -17.37
N VAL A 61 -16.66 -16.45 -18.00
CA VAL A 61 -17.72 -15.49 -18.31
C VAL A 61 -18.04 -14.63 -17.08
N ASN A 62 -17.42 -13.47 -16.98
CA ASN A 62 -17.60 -12.54 -15.88
C ASN A 62 -18.63 -11.50 -16.32
N SER A 63 -19.88 -11.73 -15.94
CA SER A 63 -20.92 -10.73 -16.02
C SER A 63 -20.51 -9.47 -15.23
N ASN A 64 -21.08 -8.32 -15.62
CA ASN A 64 -20.81 -6.96 -15.12
C ASN A 64 -20.95 -6.76 -13.59
N THR A 65 -21.23 -7.83 -12.83
CA THR A 65 -21.49 -7.87 -11.40
C THR A 65 -20.48 -8.66 -10.59
N THR A 66 -19.36 -9.09 -11.20
CA THR A 66 -18.35 -9.88 -10.46
C THR A 66 -17.72 -9.04 -9.35
N LEU A 67 -18.10 -9.36 -8.11
CA LEU A 67 -17.54 -8.79 -6.88
C LEU A 67 -16.09 -9.25 -6.72
N LEU A 68 -15.15 -8.32 -6.72
CA LEU A 68 -13.73 -8.64 -6.60
C LEU A 68 -13.28 -8.73 -5.14
N GLU A 69 -13.81 -7.87 -4.27
CA GLU A 69 -13.46 -7.81 -2.86
C GLU A 69 -14.67 -7.39 -2.04
N ILE A 70 -14.83 -8.01 -0.86
CA ILE A 70 -15.77 -7.60 0.18
C ILE A 70 -14.93 -7.18 1.37
N ILE A 71 -14.76 -5.87 1.56
CA ILE A 71 -14.08 -5.34 2.76
C ILE A 71 -15.14 -4.91 3.75
N GLN A 72 -15.21 -5.62 4.89
CA GLN A 72 -16.16 -5.33 5.95
C GLN A 72 -15.48 -4.55 7.09
N MET A 73 -15.88 -3.30 7.33
CA MET A 73 -15.60 -2.65 8.61
C MET A 73 -16.77 -2.93 9.56
N SER A 74 -16.47 -3.28 10.80
CA SER A 74 -17.50 -3.53 11.80
C SER A 74 -17.18 -2.79 13.10
N PHE A 75 -18.19 -2.17 13.67
CA PHE A 75 -18.15 -1.51 14.97
C PHE A 75 -19.33 -2.00 15.81
N ILE A 76 -19.10 -2.23 17.10
CA ILE A 76 -20.18 -2.31 18.09
C ILE A 76 -20.07 -1.08 18.96
N ILE A 77 -21.17 -0.36 19.09
CA ILE A 77 -21.28 0.80 19.97
C ILE A 77 -22.32 0.56 21.07
N ASP A 78 -22.08 1.15 22.23
CA ASP A 78 -22.98 1.12 23.38
C ASP A 78 -24.14 2.12 23.23
N GLY A 79 -25.02 2.16 24.24
CA GLY A 79 -26.16 3.09 24.30
C GLY A 79 -25.76 4.56 24.39
N ASP A 80 -24.52 4.87 24.76
CA ASP A 80 -23.97 6.23 24.81
C ASP A 80 -23.24 6.61 23.51
N GLY A 81 -23.26 5.73 22.51
CA GLY A 81 -22.60 5.93 21.21
C GLY A 81 -21.08 5.77 21.23
N ARG A 82 -20.52 5.11 22.26
CA ARG A 82 -19.09 4.81 22.38
C ARG A 82 -18.76 3.45 21.77
N ILE A 83 -17.60 3.34 21.15
CA ILE A 83 -17.15 2.11 20.50
C ILE A 83 -16.66 1.10 21.53
N GLU A 84 -17.32 -0.05 21.61
CA GLU A 84 -16.91 -1.19 22.45
C GLU A 84 -16.11 -2.24 21.70
N MET A 85 -16.36 -2.40 20.41
CA MET A 85 -15.65 -3.35 19.55
C MET A 85 -15.43 -2.75 18.18
N VAL A 86 -14.26 -3.06 17.61
CA VAL A 86 -13.90 -2.69 16.25
C VAL A 86 -13.06 -3.79 15.63
N ASN A 87 -13.33 -4.14 14.37
CA ASN A 87 -12.55 -5.15 13.68
C ASN A 87 -11.22 -4.60 13.12
N GLN A 88 -10.29 -5.50 12.79
CA GLN A 88 -8.97 -5.12 12.24
C GLN A 88 -9.09 -4.30 10.94
N GLN A 89 -10.10 -4.58 10.11
CA GLN A 89 -10.30 -3.87 8.84
C GLN A 89 -10.69 -2.41 9.04
N ALA A 90 -11.54 -2.11 10.02
CA ALA A 90 -11.86 -0.74 10.40
C ALA A 90 -10.62 0.03 10.87
N CYS A 91 -9.78 -0.58 11.71
CA CYS A 91 -8.52 0.03 12.14
C CYS A 91 -7.58 0.31 10.96
N ASN A 92 -7.47 -0.66 10.04
CA ASN A 92 -6.62 -0.56 8.85
C ASN A 92 -7.07 0.58 7.92
N ILE A 93 -8.37 0.68 7.63
CA ILE A 93 -8.96 1.67 6.73
C ILE A 93 -8.88 3.08 7.33
N LEU A 94 -9.25 3.23 8.60
CA LEU A 94 -9.22 4.54 9.26
C LEU A 94 -7.77 4.99 9.58
N SER A 95 -6.81 4.07 9.54
CA SER A 95 -5.41 4.32 9.96
C SER A 95 -5.32 4.85 11.39
N VAL A 96 -6.16 4.26 12.26
CA VAL A 96 -6.25 4.57 13.69
C VAL A 96 -5.90 3.29 14.45
N ARG A 97 -5.22 3.42 15.60
CA ARG A 97 -4.91 2.25 16.43
C ARG A 97 -6.20 1.75 17.10
N HIS A 98 -6.29 0.44 17.31
CA HIS A 98 -7.42 -0.16 18.02
C HIS A 98 -7.68 0.50 19.39
N THR A 99 -6.62 0.79 20.15
CA THR A 99 -6.69 1.47 21.46
C THR A 99 -7.24 2.90 21.39
N ASP A 100 -7.07 3.57 20.25
CA ASP A 100 -7.53 4.95 20.08
C ASP A 100 -9.01 5.00 19.67
N LEU A 101 -9.58 3.86 19.24
CA LEU A 101 -10.98 3.72 18.85
C LEU A 101 -11.87 3.31 20.04
N LEU A 102 -11.40 2.37 20.87
CA LEU A 102 -12.20 1.85 21.98
C LEU A 102 -12.53 2.94 23.02
N GLY A 103 -13.79 2.93 23.48
CA GLY A 103 -14.34 3.86 24.48
C GLY A 103 -14.57 5.28 23.97
N THR A 104 -14.15 5.60 22.74
CA THR A 104 -14.37 6.92 22.13
C THR A 104 -15.72 6.97 21.42
N LEU A 105 -16.27 8.19 21.27
CA LEU A 105 -17.52 8.41 20.55
C LEU A 105 -17.34 8.07 19.07
N PHE A 106 -18.27 7.30 18.49
CA PHE A 106 -18.25 6.95 17.08
C PHE A 106 -18.21 8.18 16.15
N THR A 107 -18.90 9.26 16.55
CA THR A 107 -18.94 10.54 15.82
C THR A 107 -17.59 11.23 15.69
N ALA A 108 -16.61 10.93 16.56
CA ALA A 108 -15.27 11.51 16.50
C ALA A 108 -14.55 11.17 15.18
N PHE A 109 -14.91 10.05 14.56
CA PHE A 109 -14.32 9.59 13.29
C PHE A 109 -15.10 10.03 12.06
N LEU A 110 -16.12 10.88 12.21
CA LEU A 110 -16.97 11.36 11.12
C LEU A 110 -16.68 12.81 10.74
N VAL A 111 -16.93 13.17 9.47
CA VAL A 111 -16.99 14.57 9.05
C VAL A 111 -18.24 15.25 9.62
N GLU A 112 -18.19 16.56 9.82
CA GLU A 112 -19.27 17.33 10.50
C GLU A 112 -20.64 17.06 9.86
N LYS A 113 -20.72 17.09 8.52
CA LYS A 113 -21.95 16.74 7.80
C LYS A 113 -22.49 15.35 8.16
N SER A 114 -21.62 14.36 8.30
CA SER A 114 -22.00 13.00 8.67
C SER A 114 -22.29 12.83 10.16
N GLN A 115 -21.74 13.69 11.03
CA GLN A 115 -22.11 13.73 12.44
C GLN A 115 -23.57 14.18 12.59
N THR A 116 -24.01 15.20 11.86
CA THR A 116 -25.41 15.65 11.87
C THR A 116 -26.37 14.58 11.34
N ILE A 117 -26.01 13.91 10.24
CA ILE A 117 -26.80 12.79 9.69
C ILE A 117 -26.92 11.68 10.74
N TRP A 118 -25.80 11.31 11.36
CA TRP A 118 -25.77 10.30 12.42
C TRP A 118 -26.67 10.67 13.59
N GLN A 119 -26.59 11.90 14.11
CA GLN A 119 -27.40 12.34 15.26
C GLN A 119 -28.90 12.24 14.98
N ASN A 120 -29.35 12.65 13.80
CA ASN A 120 -30.76 12.56 13.42
C ASN A 120 -31.25 11.10 13.38
N THR A 121 -30.44 10.19 12.85
CA THR A 121 -30.79 8.77 12.82
C THR A 121 -30.62 8.10 14.18
N TRP A 122 -29.66 8.54 14.99
CA TRP A 122 -29.41 8.00 16.33
C TRP A 122 -30.63 8.16 17.24
N HIS A 123 -31.28 9.32 17.21
CA HIS A 123 -32.52 9.52 17.97
C HIS A 123 -33.64 8.56 17.55
N ALA A 124 -33.77 8.26 16.25
CA ALA A 124 -34.76 7.28 15.78
C ALA A 124 -34.39 5.85 16.24
N LEU A 125 -33.09 5.53 16.22
CA LEU A 125 -32.58 4.25 16.68
C LEU A 125 -32.73 4.07 18.19
N GLU A 126 -32.63 5.13 19.00
CA GLU A 126 -32.82 5.10 20.45
C GLU A 126 -34.25 4.71 20.85
N GLN A 127 -35.26 5.13 20.07
CA GLN A 127 -36.67 4.90 20.40
C GLN A 127 -37.17 3.48 20.08
N ASN A 128 -36.46 2.70 19.26
CA ASN A 128 -36.87 1.35 18.87
C ASN A 128 -35.95 0.27 19.42
N GLU A 129 -36.49 -0.83 19.95
CA GLU A 129 -35.67 -1.89 20.58
C GLU A 129 -34.92 -2.78 19.58
N PHE A 130 -35.44 -2.91 18.37
CA PHE A 130 -34.87 -3.70 17.29
C PHE A 130 -35.16 -3.00 15.96
N GLN A 131 -34.13 -2.41 15.36
CA GLN A 131 -34.26 -1.66 14.13
C GLN A 131 -33.00 -1.78 13.28
N ASP A 132 -33.22 -2.06 11.99
CA ASP A 132 -32.22 -2.04 10.94
C ASP A 132 -32.40 -0.79 10.08
N THR A 133 -31.29 -0.13 9.76
CA THR A 133 -31.26 1.01 8.84
C THR A 133 -29.95 1.04 8.06
N SER A 134 -29.90 1.85 7.01
CA SER A 134 -28.66 2.17 6.31
C SER A 134 -28.50 3.67 6.13
N LEU A 135 -27.24 4.14 6.15
CA LEU A 135 -26.93 5.56 6.00
C LEU A 135 -25.54 5.77 5.41
N GLU A 136 -25.39 6.83 4.63
CA GLU A 136 -24.09 7.22 4.08
C GLU A 136 -23.33 8.10 5.07
N LEU A 137 -22.24 7.56 5.61
CA LEU A 137 -21.32 8.28 6.46
C LEU A 137 -19.99 8.48 5.79
N THR A 138 -19.38 9.59 6.11
CA THR A 138 -18.09 9.97 5.60
C THR A 138 -17.11 10.04 6.77
N PHE A 139 -16.12 9.16 6.75
CA PHE A 139 -15.14 9.01 7.82
C PHE A 139 -13.90 9.90 7.62
N LYS A 140 -13.31 10.35 8.71
CA LYS A 140 -12.02 11.07 8.77
C LYS A 140 -10.92 10.09 9.19
N SER A 141 -9.87 9.99 8.39
CA SER A 141 -8.63 9.27 8.75
C SER A 141 -7.57 10.22 9.30
N LYS A 142 -6.60 9.69 10.07
CA LYS A 142 -5.49 10.42 10.71
C LYS A 142 -4.64 11.27 9.74
N GLY A 143 -4.72 11.01 8.44
CA GLY A 143 -4.03 11.75 7.36
C GLY A 143 -4.87 12.81 6.62
N SER A 144 -6.02 13.27 7.16
CA SER A 144 -6.99 14.14 6.46
C SER A 144 -7.66 13.50 5.22
N LEU A 145 -7.59 12.17 5.12
CA LEU A 145 -8.32 11.43 4.09
C LEU A 145 -9.77 11.26 4.52
N VAL A 146 -10.67 11.39 3.55
CA VAL A 146 -12.10 11.33 3.73
C VAL A 146 -12.63 10.08 3.01
N VAL A 147 -13.35 9.23 3.73
CA VAL A 147 -13.78 7.91 3.24
C VAL A 147 -15.31 7.80 3.32
N PRO A 148 -16.05 8.09 2.22
CA PRO A 148 -17.50 7.93 2.17
C PRO A 148 -17.86 6.44 2.08
N LYS A 149 -18.83 6.00 2.90
CA LYS A 149 -19.27 4.62 3.01
C LYS A 149 -20.74 4.52 3.40
N THR A 150 -21.44 3.61 2.76
CA THR A 150 -22.76 3.14 3.20
C THR A 150 -22.58 2.22 4.40
N CYS A 151 -23.19 2.61 5.52
CA CYS A 151 -23.17 1.88 6.77
C CYS A 151 -24.53 1.23 6.97
N TYR A 152 -24.55 -0.06 7.26
CA TYR A 152 -25.72 -0.81 7.71
C TYR A 152 -25.68 -0.86 9.23
N ILE A 153 -26.78 -0.52 9.87
CA ILE A 153 -26.85 -0.33 11.31
C ILE A 153 -27.98 -1.18 11.84
N THR A 154 -27.66 -2.01 12.82
CA THR A 154 -28.61 -2.89 13.50
C THR A 154 -28.52 -2.63 14.99
N THR A 155 -29.66 -2.36 15.62
CA THR A 155 -29.77 -2.24 17.08
C THR A 155 -30.28 -3.54 17.68
N PHE A 156 -29.71 -3.94 18.82
CA PHE A 156 -30.10 -5.16 19.53
C PHE A 156 -29.83 -5.02 21.04
N LYS A 157 -30.45 -5.88 21.85
CA LYS A 157 -30.17 -5.97 23.30
C LYS A 157 -29.04 -6.98 23.56
N GLY A 158 -28.04 -6.58 24.34
CA GLY A 158 -26.99 -7.48 24.78
C GLY A 158 -27.54 -8.58 25.69
N ILE A 159 -27.25 -9.85 25.36
CA ILE A 159 -27.78 -11.04 26.06
C ILE A 159 -27.48 -11.01 27.58
N ASN A 160 -26.33 -10.45 27.99
CA ASN A 160 -25.87 -10.50 29.39
C ASN A 160 -25.97 -9.18 30.16
N THR A 161 -26.11 -8.04 29.47
CA THR A 161 -26.03 -6.71 30.09
C THR A 161 -27.38 -5.98 30.11
N ASN A 162 -28.39 -6.51 29.40
CA ASN A 162 -29.66 -5.82 29.09
C ASN A 162 -29.49 -4.40 28.51
N SER A 163 -28.25 -4.05 28.12
CA SER A 163 -27.88 -2.75 27.57
C SER A 163 -28.09 -2.79 26.06
N LYS A 164 -28.67 -1.74 25.52
CA LYS A 164 -28.80 -1.56 24.08
C LYS A 164 -27.41 -1.47 23.43
N LYS A 165 -27.23 -2.19 22.33
CA LYS A 165 -26.02 -2.21 21.51
C LYS A 165 -26.41 -1.93 20.07
N THR A 166 -25.48 -1.33 19.33
CA THR A 166 -25.67 -1.05 17.91
C THR A 166 -24.48 -1.61 17.14
N LEU A 167 -24.75 -2.55 16.24
CA LEU A 167 -23.78 -3.07 15.27
C LEU A 167 -23.81 -2.20 14.03
N ILE A 168 -22.68 -1.63 13.68
CA ILE A 168 -22.47 -0.90 12.43
C ILE A 168 -21.59 -1.74 11.54
N THR A 169 -22.13 -2.17 10.40
CA THR A 169 -21.43 -2.94 9.39
C THR A 169 -21.32 -2.12 8.11
N ILE A 170 -20.12 -2.01 7.58
CA ILE A 170 -19.85 -1.31 6.34
C ILE A 170 -19.31 -2.34 5.37
N ILE A 171 -20.05 -2.60 4.30
CA ILE A 171 -19.64 -3.54 3.28
C ILE A 171 -19.19 -2.72 2.07
N HIS A 172 -17.90 -2.79 1.76
CA HIS A 172 -17.38 -2.23 0.52
C HIS A 172 -17.20 -3.34 -0.50
N HIS A 173 -18.00 -3.27 -1.55
CA HIS A 173 -17.83 -4.08 -2.75
C HIS A 173 -17.03 -3.27 -3.77
N THR A 174 -15.96 -3.85 -4.31
CA THR A 174 -15.34 -3.32 -5.53
C THR A 174 -15.78 -4.17 -6.70
N THR A 175 -16.47 -3.56 -7.66
CA THR A 175 -16.76 -4.21 -8.94
C THR A 175 -15.56 -4.03 -9.86
N ARG A 176 -15.39 -4.96 -10.81
CA ARG A 176 -14.36 -4.83 -11.84
C ARG A 176 -14.57 -3.58 -12.69
N GLN A 177 -15.82 -3.17 -12.91
CA GLN A 177 -16.15 -1.97 -13.66
C GLN A 177 -15.80 -0.68 -12.92
N ASP A 178 -16.08 -0.57 -11.61
CA ASP A 178 -15.64 0.59 -10.83
C ASP A 178 -14.12 0.70 -10.81
N HIS A 179 -13.42 -0.43 -10.71
CA HIS A 179 -11.97 -0.45 -10.75
C HIS A 179 -11.45 0.01 -12.12
N LEU A 180 -11.98 -0.55 -13.21
CA LEU A 180 -11.60 -0.22 -14.59
C LEU A 180 -12.00 1.20 -14.98
N GLU A 181 -13.19 1.66 -14.62
CA GLU A 181 -13.69 3.00 -14.92
C GLU A 181 -12.95 4.06 -14.10
N ASN A 182 -12.64 3.80 -12.83
CA ASN A 182 -11.78 4.70 -12.06
C ASN A 182 -10.34 4.70 -12.59
N GLU A 183 -9.85 3.58 -13.11
CA GLU A 183 -8.54 3.50 -13.75
C GLU A 183 -8.51 4.22 -15.11
N LEU A 184 -9.55 4.05 -15.92
CA LEU A 184 -9.73 4.73 -17.20
C LEU A 184 -9.96 6.22 -17.00
N LYS A 185 -10.82 6.65 -16.06
CA LYS A 185 -10.99 8.08 -15.69
C LYS A 185 -9.67 8.66 -15.20
N ARG A 186 -8.88 7.92 -14.41
CA ARG A 186 -7.54 8.35 -14.01
C ARG A 186 -6.60 8.49 -15.21
N ARG A 187 -6.58 7.52 -16.12
CA ARG A 187 -5.74 7.55 -17.33
C ARG A 187 -6.18 8.69 -18.27
N VAL A 188 -7.48 8.84 -18.56
CA VAL A 188 -8.04 9.91 -19.40
C VAL A 188 -7.76 11.28 -18.78
N MET A 189 -7.95 11.47 -17.47
CA MET A 189 -7.59 12.73 -16.81
C MET A 189 -6.08 13.02 -16.84
N GLN A 190 -5.22 11.99 -16.81
CA GLN A 190 -3.77 12.12 -17.00
C GLN A 190 -3.41 12.48 -18.45
N TYR A 191 -4.14 11.95 -19.43
CA TYR A 191 -3.94 12.26 -20.85
C TYR A 191 -4.48 13.65 -21.23
N SER A 192 -5.64 14.07 -20.70
CA SER A 192 -6.20 15.42 -20.93
C SER A 192 -5.37 16.53 -20.29
N HIS A 193 -4.52 16.23 -19.30
CA HIS A 193 -3.57 17.20 -18.72
C HIS A 193 -2.25 17.34 -19.51
N ASN A 194 -1.99 16.49 -20.49
CA ASN A 194 -0.73 16.47 -21.25
C ASN A 194 -0.85 16.91 -22.72
N GLN A 195 -1.98 17.50 -23.12
CA GLN A 195 -2.06 18.28 -24.36
C GLN A 195 -2.28 19.76 -24.05
N LYS A 196 -1.22 20.56 -24.12
CA LYS A 196 -1.34 21.98 -24.45
C LYS A 196 -0.86 22.16 -25.89
N GLN A 197 -1.78 22.51 -26.79
CA GLN A 197 -1.43 23.36 -27.92
C GLN A 197 -1.12 24.78 -27.41
N PRO A 198 -0.34 25.58 -28.17
CA PRO A 198 0.35 26.75 -27.62
C PRO A 198 -0.57 27.96 -27.56
N SER A 199 -0.53 28.70 -26.45
CA SER A 199 -0.12 30.12 -26.42
C SER A 199 -0.64 30.84 -25.16
N ASN A 200 0.25 31.69 -24.65
CA ASN A 200 0.05 32.87 -23.80
C ASN A 200 -0.44 32.72 -22.35
N THR A 201 0.55 32.87 -21.46
CA THR A 201 0.55 33.68 -20.25
C THR A 201 -0.69 33.63 -19.35
N ILE A 202 -0.55 32.96 -18.21
CA ILE A 202 -0.77 33.55 -16.87
C ILE A 202 0.06 32.74 -15.86
N LYS A 203 0.85 33.45 -15.06
CA LYS A 203 1.62 32.94 -13.92
C LYS A 203 0.66 32.35 -12.87
N THR A 204 0.72 31.05 -12.61
CA THR A 204 0.32 30.50 -11.31
C THR A 204 1.24 29.33 -10.92
N ASN A 205 1.61 29.35 -9.65
CA ASN A 205 2.61 28.51 -8.99
C ASN A 205 2.18 27.02 -9.02
N PRO A 206 2.99 26.07 -9.56
CA PRO A 206 2.56 24.67 -9.68
C PRO A 206 2.61 23.97 -8.32
N GLN A 207 1.46 23.89 -7.64
CA GLN A 207 1.29 22.99 -6.50
C GLN A 207 1.34 21.54 -7.01
N LYS A 208 2.38 20.80 -6.61
CA LYS A 208 2.60 19.37 -6.92
C LYS A 208 1.34 18.56 -6.60
N THR A 209 0.73 17.98 -7.63
CA THR A 209 -0.40 17.04 -7.51
C THR A 209 0.04 15.83 -6.68
N LYS A 210 -0.52 15.68 -5.48
CA LYS A 210 -0.22 14.58 -4.54
C LYS A 210 -0.71 13.25 -5.13
N LEU A 211 0.20 12.30 -5.34
CA LEU A 211 -0.13 10.91 -5.69
C LEU A 211 -1.08 10.32 -4.62
N ARG A 212 -2.22 9.78 -5.05
CA ARG A 212 -3.18 9.09 -4.18
C ARG A 212 -2.90 7.59 -4.18
N LEU A 213 -2.76 7.01 -2.99
CA LEU A 213 -2.54 5.56 -2.79
C LEU A 213 -3.88 4.86 -2.61
N SER A 214 -4.09 3.75 -3.32
CA SER A 214 -5.22 2.85 -3.09
C SER A 214 -5.07 2.10 -1.77
N PHE A 215 -6.17 1.55 -1.24
CA PHE A 215 -6.14 0.62 -0.12
C PHE A 215 -5.19 -0.56 -0.38
N GLU A 216 -5.24 -1.13 -1.58
CA GLU A 216 -4.40 -2.25 -1.97
C GLU A 216 -2.91 -1.87 -2.05
N ASP A 217 -2.62 -0.63 -2.47
CA ASP A 217 -1.26 -0.11 -2.45
C ASP A 217 -0.74 -0.02 -1.01
N ILE A 218 -1.55 0.45 -0.07
CA ILE A 218 -1.21 0.56 1.36
C ILE A 218 -0.98 -0.82 1.97
N ARG A 219 -1.83 -1.81 1.65
CA ARG A 219 -1.69 -3.20 2.11
C ARG A 219 -0.35 -3.80 1.67
N LYS A 220 -0.03 -3.71 0.38
CA LYS A 220 1.23 -4.19 -0.19
C LYS A 220 2.46 -3.51 0.43
N ILE A 221 2.38 -2.20 0.71
CA ILE A 221 3.46 -1.48 1.39
C ILE A 221 3.65 -1.95 2.85
N ARG A 222 2.56 -2.29 3.56
CA ARG A 222 2.63 -2.88 4.91
C ARG A 222 3.19 -4.30 4.89
N GLU A 223 2.82 -5.11 3.92
CA GLU A 223 3.42 -6.43 3.70
C GLU A 223 4.93 -6.32 3.45
N GLY A 224 5.35 -5.35 2.63
CA GLY A 224 6.76 -5.03 2.40
C GLY A 224 7.50 -4.65 3.70
N HIS A 225 6.89 -3.81 4.53
CA HIS A 225 7.46 -3.46 5.84
C HIS A 225 7.69 -4.70 6.74
N ASN A 226 6.71 -5.59 6.82
CA ASN A 226 6.82 -6.80 7.64
C ASN A 226 7.88 -7.76 7.07
N SER A 227 7.94 -7.90 5.75
CA SER A 227 8.95 -8.71 5.08
C SER A 227 10.38 -8.23 5.41
N ILE A 228 10.61 -6.92 5.48
CA ILE A 228 11.90 -6.33 5.88
C ILE A 228 12.29 -6.72 7.30
N ILE A 229 11.37 -6.54 8.26
CA ILE A 229 11.64 -6.84 9.68
C ILE A 229 11.97 -8.32 9.90
N ASN A 230 11.28 -9.20 9.17
CA ASN A 230 11.43 -10.64 9.31
C ASN A 230 12.67 -11.22 8.60
N ASN A 231 13.39 -10.42 7.80
CA ASN A 231 14.53 -10.90 7.00
C ASN A 231 15.73 -9.94 7.04
N LEU A 232 16.00 -9.30 8.19
CA LEU A 232 17.06 -8.29 8.30
C LEU A 232 18.45 -8.82 7.96
N GLU A 233 18.73 -10.08 8.23
CA GLU A 233 20.02 -10.75 7.98
C GLU A 233 20.27 -11.09 6.51
N LYS A 234 19.23 -11.20 5.69
CA LYS A 234 19.35 -11.60 4.28
C LYS A 234 19.74 -10.41 3.39
N ASP A 235 20.34 -10.71 2.25
CA ASP A 235 20.57 -9.70 1.22
C ASP A 235 19.23 -9.14 0.74
N PHE A 236 19.13 -7.80 0.70
CA PHE A 236 17.90 -7.13 0.29
C PHE A 236 17.86 -7.05 -1.25
N PRO A 237 16.76 -7.49 -1.89
CA PRO A 237 16.60 -7.39 -3.33
C PRO A 237 16.65 -5.93 -3.83
N SER A 238 16.80 -5.74 -5.14
CA SER A 238 16.67 -4.40 -5.70
C SER A 238 15.26 -3.85 -5.41
N LEU A 239 15.10 -2.52 -5.34
CA LEU A 239 13.78 -1.94 -5.09
C LEU A 239 12.75 -2.29 -6.16
N LYS A 240 13.21 -2.56 -7.39
CA LYS A 240 12.38 -3.03 -8.49
C LYS A 240 11.88 -4.45 -8.22
N ASP A 241 12.79 -5.37 -7.89
CA ASP A 241 12.43 -6.77 -7.63
C ASP A 241 11.59 -6.90 -6.36
N PHE A 242 11.88 -6.10 -5.34
CA PHE A 242 11.09 -6.06 -4.12
C PHE A 242 9.67 -5.54 -4.36
N ALA A 243 9.51 -4.52 -5.21
CA ALA A 243 8.18 -4.05 -5.60
C ALA A 243 7.41 -5.12 -6.39
N LEU A 244 8.11 -5.82 -7.29
CA LEU A 244 7.52 -6.92 -8.07
C LEU A 244 7.03 -8.06 -7.18
N GLN A 245 7.82 -8.48 -6.19
CA GLN A 245 7.43 -9.49 -5.20
C GLN A 245 6.16 -9.13 -4.42
N LEU A 246 5.93 -7.84 -4.20
CA LEU A 246 4.75 -7.31 -3.49
C LEU A 246 3.57 -7.01 -4.43
N GLY A 247 3.70 -7.28 -5.73
CA GLY A 247 2.68 -6.94 -6.73
C GLY A 247 2.43 -5.43 -6.85
N THR A 248 3.47 -4.60 -6.70
CA THR A 248 3.43 -3.14 -6.87
C THR A 248 4.56 -2.64 -7.77
N ASN A 249 4.63 -1.33 -8.03
CA ASN A 249 5.75 -0.72 -8.75
C ASN A 249 6.66 0.08 -7.81
N GLU A 250 7.91 0.26 -8.24
CA GLU A 250 8.95 0.92 -7.46
C GLU A 250 8.57 2.36 -7.04
N PHE A 251 7.87 3.11 -7.90
CA PHE A 251 7.45 4.48 -7.61
C PHE A 251 6.42 4.52 -6.48
N LYS A 252 5.37 3.70 -6.56
CA LYS A 252 4.33 3.59 -5.52
C LYS A 252 4.90 3.08 -4.21
N LEU A 253 5.78 2.09 -4.26
CA LEU A 253 6.48 1.59 -3.08
C LEU A 253 7.30 2.71 -2.42
N LYS A 254 8.17 3.41 -3.16
CA LYS A 254 8.98 4.51 -2.60
C LYS A 254 8.12 5.62 -2.03
N TYR A 255 7.13 6.08 -2.79
CA TYR A 255 6.25 7.18 -2.37
C TYR A 255 5.46 6.77 -1.13
N GLY A 256 4.76 5.64 -1.19
CA GLY A 256 3.87 5.22 -0.12
C GLY A 256 4.60 4.76 1.13
N PHE A 257 5.78 4.12 1.00
CA PHE A 257 6.61 3.80 2.15
C PHE A 257 7.08 5.08 2.87
N LYS A 258 7.44 6.13 2.12
CA LYS A 258 7.80 7.43 2.71
C LYS A 258 6.60 8.14 3.33
N GLN A 259 5.40 8.04 2.75
CA GLN A 259 4.20 8.64 3.34
C GLN A 259 3.75 7.91 4.61
N LEU A 260 3.82 6.58 4.62
CA LEU A 260 3.34 5.77 5.75
C LEU A 260 4.34 5.72 6.91
N TYR A 261 5.65 5.69 6.62
CA TYR A 261 6.70 5.49 7.64
C TYR A 261 7.68 6.67 7.78
N GLY A 262 7.47 7.76 7.03
CA GLY A 262 8.31 8.96 7.10
C GLY A 262 9.74 8.80 6.56
N THR A 263 10.09 7.63 6.01
CA THR A 263 11.46 7.31 5.60
C THR A 263 11.50 6.47 4.32
N THR A 264 12.68 6.27 3.73
CA THR A 264 12.83 5.38 2.57
C THR A 264 13.00 3.94 3.02
N VAL A 265 12.61 3.00 2.15
CA VAL A 265 12.77 1.55 2.36
C VAL A 265 14.20 1.19 2.80
N HIS A 266 15.22 1.70 2.09
CA HIS A 266 16.62 1.43 2.42
C HIS A 266 17.04 2.02 3.76
N HIS A 267 16.62 3.25 4.08
CA HIS A 267 16.99 3.88 5.34
C HIS A 267 16.32 3.17 6.52
N PHE A 268 15.08 2.72 6.35
CA PHE A 268 14.37 1.89 7.32
C PHE A 268 15.08 0.56 7.56
N LEU A 269 15.44 -0.17 6.50
CA LEU A 269 16.21 -1.42 6.61
C LEU A 269 17.51 -1.21 7.40
N MET A 270 18.30 -0.17 7.05
CA MET A 270 19.55 0.12 7.76
C MET A 270 19.32 0.48 9.23
N ALA A 271 18.25 1.23 9.53
CA ALA A 271 17.87 1.60 10.87
C ALA A 271 17.60 0.36 11.74
N GLU A 272 16.81 -0.58 11.23
CA GLU A 272 16.47 -1.81 11.96
C GLU A 272 17.67 -2.75 12.13
N ARG A 273 18.53 -2.87 11.12
CA ARG A 273 19.81 -3.61 11.25
C ARG A 273 20.70 -3.03 12.35
N LEU A 274 20.82 -1.69 12.41
CA LEU A 274 21.57 -1.02 13.45
C LEU A 274 20.94 -1.19 14.83
N ARG A 275 19.61 -1.16 14.93
CA ARG A 275 18.90 -1.41 16.18
C ARG A 275 19.14 -2.85 16.69
N LYS A 276 19.02 -3.86 15.81
CA LYS A 276 19.30 -5.27 16.13
C LYS A 276 20.76 -5.46 16.56
N SER A 277 21.71 -4.88 15.83
CA SER A 277 23.14 -4.98 16.20
C SER A 277 23.46 -4.28 17.52
N LYS A 278 22.85 -3.13 17.82
CA LYS A 278 22.99 -2.46 19.13
C LYS A 278 22.58 -3.41 20.26
N MET A 279 21.42 -4.08 20.15
CA MET A 279 20.98 -5.05 21.14
C MET A 279 21.98 -6.21 21.27
N MET A 280 22.45 -6.79 20.17
CA MET A 280 23.44 -7.88 20.21
C MET A 280 24.76 -7.45 20.86
N ILE A 281 25.19 -6.19 20.67
CA ILE A 281 26.39 -5.63 21.31
C ILE A 281 26.21 -5.44 22.81
N GLN A 282 24.99 -5.25 23.30
CA GLN A 282 24.75 -5.05 24.73
C GLN A 282 24.56 -6.37 25.47
N PHE A 283 23.92 -7.35 24.83
CA PHE A 283 23.39 -8.53 25.52
C PHE A 283 24.00 -9.87 25.10
N THR A 284 25.01 -9.89 24.23
CA THR A 284 25.64 -11.16 23.78
C THR A 284 27.15 -11.01 23.66
N ASP A 285 27.94 -12.05 23.94
CA ASP A 285 29.42 -11.98 23.84
C ASP A 285 29.97 -12.17 22.42
N GLN A 286 29.10 -12.07 21.41
CA GLN A 286 29.53 -12.25 20.03
C GLN A 286 30.48 -11.13 19.57
N SER A 287 31.45 -11.53 18.74
CA SER A 287 32.40 -10.59 18.16
C SER A 287 31.68 -9.56 17.28
N LEU A 288 32.18 -8.32 17.27
CA LEU A 288 31.63 -7.24 16.43
C LEU A 288 31.60 -7.62 14.94
N LYS A 289 32.56 -8.45 14.51
CA LYS A 289 32.59 -9.02 13.16
C LYS A 289 31.38 -9.91 12.92
N SER A 290 31.11 -10.85 13.82
CA SER A 290 29.96 -11.77 13.72
C SER A 290 28.63 -11.02 13.75
N ILE A 291 28.47 -10.07 14.66
CA ILE A 291 27.26 -9.24 14.79
C ILE A 291 26.99 -8.46 13.49
N ALA A 292 28.01 -7.90 12.85
CA ALA A 292 27.85 -7.20 11.58
C ALA A 292 27.25 -8.12 10.50
N TYR A 293 27.78 -9.33 10.33
CA TYR A 293 27.27 -10.29 9.35
C TYR A 293 25.88 -10.82 9.71
N MET A 294 25.62 -11.15 10.98
CA MET A 294 24.31 -11.63 11.44
C MET A 294 23.19 -10.59 11.34
N THR A 295 23.55 -9.32 11.22
CA THR A 295 22.59 -8.22 10.99
C THR A 295 22.56 -7.77 9.53
N GLY A 296 23.18 -8.52 8.61
CA GLY A 296 23.10 -8.31 7.17
C GLY A 296 24.08 -7.27 6.60
N PHE A 297 25.12 -6.86 7.33
CA PHE A 297 26.18 -6.02 6.78
C PHE A 297 27.21 -6.86 6.02
N LYS A 298 27.55 -6.41 4.80
CA LYS A 298 28.56 -7.07 3.95
C LYS A 298 30.00 -6.83 4.41
N SER A 299 30.25 -5.77 5.18
CA SER A 299 31.57 -5.48 5.73
C SER A 299 31.51 -4.81 7.10
N THR A 300 32.48 -5.15 7.95
CA THR A 300 32.64 -4.58 9.29
C THR A 300 32.99 -3.09 9.26
N ALA A 301 33.70 -2.64 8.23
CA ALA A 301 34.04 -1.24 8.02
C ALA A 301 32.78 -0.40 7.72
N HIS A 302 31.91 -0.87 6.83
CA HIS A 302 30.64 -0.21 6.55
C HIS A 302 29.74 -0.20 7.79
N PHE A 303 29.63 -1.34 8.48
CA PHE A 303 28.91 -1.44 9.75
C PHE A 303 29.38 -0.39 10.77
N SER A 304 30.68 -0.34 11.06
CA SER A 304 31.24 0.54 12.09
C SER A 304 31.03 2.02 11.76
N ARG A 305 31.21 2.41 10.48
CA ARG A 305 30.97 3.78 10.02
C ARG A 305 29.51 4.18 10.15
N THR A 306 28.59 3.33 9.69
CA THR A 306 27.14 3.62 9.73
C THR A 306 26.61 3.61 11.17
N PHE A 307 27.13 2.72 12.03
CA PHE A 307 26.80 2.68 13.45
C PHE A 307 27.25 3.95 14.17
N LYS A 308 28.53 4.35 14.01
CA LYS A 308 29.04 5.60 14.59
C LYS A 308 28.27 6.82 14.08
N LYS A 309 27.91 6.85 12.80
CA LYS A 309 27.10 7.93 12.22
C LYS A 309 25.71 8.04 12.87
N ARG A 310 25.10 6.92 13.26
CA ARG A 310 23.75 6.92 13.84
C ARG A 310 23.73 7.18 15.35
N TYR A 311 24.70 6.64 16.08
CA TYR A 311 24.70 6.67 17.54
C TYR A 311 25.79 7.57 18.14
N GLU A 312 26.63 8.20 17.31
CA GLU A 312 27.72 9.10 17.70
C GLU A 312 28.88 8.45 18.49
N TYR A 313 28.77 7.16 18.82
CA TYR A 313 29.82 6.33 19.41
C TYR A 313 30.06 5.04 18.59
N THR A 314 31.23 4.41 18.74
CA THR A 314 31.54 3.19 17.98
C THR A 314 30.92 1.94 18.62
N PRO A 315 30.72 0.85 17.86
CA PRO A 315 30.32 -0.45 18.42
C PRO A 315 31.23 -0.93 19.56
N ARG A 316 32.52 -0.61 19.50
CA ARG A 316 33.51 -0.97 20.52
C ARG A 316 33.32 -0.17 21.82
N ASP A 317 33.04 1.12 21.70
CA ASP A 317 32.77 1.98 22.86
C ASP A 317 31.51 1.52 23.59
N LEU A 318 30.45 1.18 22.83
CA LEU A 318 29.23 0.61 23.39
C LEU A 318 29.52 -0.68 24.16
N ARG A 319 30.29 -1.60 23.56
CA ARG A 319 30.66 -2.87 24.20
C ARG A 319 31.38 -2.64 25.53
N LYS A 320 32.35 -1.71 25.54
CA LYS A 320 33.11 -1.38 26.75
C LYS A 320 32.20 -0.82 27.83
N ASN A 321 31.27 0.07 27.47
CA ASN A 321 30.35 0.69 28.43
C ASN A 321 29.29 -0.29 28.96
N SER A 322 28.80 -1.22 28.14
CA SER A 322 27.86 -2.25 28.60
C SER A 322 28.47 -3.20 29.62
N LEU A 323 29.77 -3.49 29.51
CA LEU A 323 30.50 -4.34 30.46
C LEU A 323 30.83 -3.62 31.80
N ILE A 324 30.63 -2.30 31.88
CA ILE A 324 30.89 -1.50 33.08
C ILE A 324 29.62 -1.35 33.95
N GLY A 325 28.44 -1.65 33.40
CA GLY A 325 27.15 -1.52 34.11
C GLY A 325 26.73 -2.73 34.97
N ASP A 326 27.45 -3.85 34.88
CA ASP A 326 27.18 -5.10 35.62
C ASP A 326 28.29 -5.42 36.66
N LYS A 327 28.90 -4.40 37.26
CA LYS A 327 29.86 -4.55 38.37
C LYS A 327 29.45 -3.80 39.62
#